data_AF-A0A536DHT1-F1
#
_entry.id   AF-A0A536DHT1-F1
#
_cell.length_a   1.000
_cell.length_b   1.000
_cell.length_c   1.000
_cell.angle_alpha   90.00
_cell.angle_beta   90.00
_cell.angle_gamma   90.00
#
_symmetry.space_group_name_H-M   'P 1'
#
loop_
_entity.id
_entity.type
_entity.pdbx_description
1 polymer ?
#
loop_
_entity_poly.entity_id
_entity_poly.type
_entity_poly.pdbx_seq_one_letter_code
_entity_poly.pdbx_strand_id
1 'polypeptide(L)'
;MREEPSRRTPAGAPALKKIDLTIARLRLLLADVSARERALEDQRRTFREQHNKLITFSMYGDSTLDSVLAMLGDVQERLSHLDGTSQSLAAIRKRAEIELESLQLTKGIEEAKILLQALRAKQAGPFDPADALTPAEIQAEIVRLQSLINEASERAAKTIEKSTRR
;
A
#
# COMPACT_ATOMS: atom_id res chain seq x y z
N MET A 1 23.43 -0.30 -49.01
CA MET A 1 22.76 -0.83 -47.81
C MET A 1 23.15 0.07 -46.64
N ARG A 2 22.23 0.90 -46.15
CA ARG A 2 22.46 1.78 -44.99
C ARG A 2 21.86 1.08 -43.78
N GLU A 3 22.68 0.84 -42.76
CA GLU A 3 22.26 0.24 -41.49
C GLU A 3 21.27 1.17 -40.77
N GLU A 4 20.12 0.62 -40.38
CA GLU A 4 19.15 1.27 -39.51
C GLU A 4 19.73 1.42 -38.09
N PRO A 5 19.62 2.59 -37.44
CA PRO A 5 19.99 2.71 -36.05
C PRO A 5 18.94 1.98 -35.20
N SER A 6 19.36 0.90 -34.55
CA SER A 6 18.63 0.16 -33.53
C SER A 6 18.06 1.12 -32.47
N ARG A 7 16.76 1.40 -32.54
CA ARG A 7 16.02 2.09 -31.48
C ARG A 7 16.05 1.19 -30.24
N ARG A 8 16.99 1.43 -29.33
CA ARG A 8 16.94 0.91 -27.97
C ARG A 8 15.69 1.46 -27.31
N THR A 9 14.63 0.67 -27.27
CA THR A 9 13.46 0.91 -26.42
C THR A 9 13.95 1.09 -24.97
N PRO A 10 13.56 2.16 -24.25
CA PRO A 10 14.00 2.34 -22.87
C PRO A 10 13.46 1.18 -22.03
N ALA A 11 14.37 0.37 -21.48
CA ALA A 11 14.05 -0.79 -20.66
C ALA A 11 13.20 -0.46 -19.40
N GLY A 12 13.00 0.82 -19.06
CA GLY A 12 12.18 1.28 -17.94
C GLY A 12 10.66 1.23 -18.17
N ALA A 13 10.16 1.36 -19.40
CA ALA A 13 8.72 1.38 -19.68
C ALA A 13 7.96 0.08 -19.30
N PRO A 14 8.46 -1.14 -19.58
CA PRO A 14 7.77 -2.36 -19.19
C PRO A 14 7.87 -2.65 -17.68
N ALA A 15 8.94 -2.18 -17.01
CA ALA A 15 9.10 -2.32 -15.56
C ALA A 15 8.11 -1.44 -14.79
N LEU A 16 7.94 -0.18 -15.20
CA LEU A 16 6.95 0.74 -14.63
C LEU A 16 5.52 0.21 -14.76
N LYS A 17 5.16 -0.33 -15.92
CA LYS A 17 3.83 -0.96 -16.13
C LYS A 17 3.56 -2.12 -15.16
N LYS A 18 4.57 -2.94 -14.86
CA LYS A 18 4.45 -4.02 -13.86
C LYS A 18 4.29 -3.46 -12.45
N ILE A 19 5.05 -2.42 -12.09
CA ILE A 19 4.93 -1.73 -10.80
C ILE A 19 3.52 -1.15 -10.65
N ASP A 20 2.99 -0.49 -11.68
CA ASP A 20 1.63 0.08 -11.69
C ASP A 20 0.55 -0.99 -11.47
N LEU A 21 0.68 -2.13 -12.14
CA LEU A 21 -0.24 -3.25 -11.97
C LEU A 21 -0.21 -3.78 -10.53
N THR A 22 0.98 -3.94 -9.96
CA THR A 22 1.13 -4.42 -8.58
C THR A 22 0.59 -3.41 -7.57
N ILE A 23 0.85 -2.11 -7.77
CA ILE A 23 0.27 -1.02 -6.95
C ILE A 23 -1.26 -1.10 -6.99
N ALA A 24 -1.86 -1.26 -8.17
CA ALA A 24 -3.31 -1.36 -8.31
C ALA A 24 -3.87 -2.58 -7.56
N ARG A 25 -3.20 -3.74 -7.66
CA ARG A 25 -3.57 -4.95 -6.92
C ARG A 25 -3.49 -4.78 -5.41
N LEU A 26 -2.42 -4.16 -4.91
CA LEU A 26 -2.26 -3.89 -3.48
C LEU A 26 -3.33 -2.92 -2.95
N ARG A 27 -3.68 -1.89 -3.72
CA ARG A 27 -4.78 -0.98 -3.36
C ARG A 27 -6.12 -1.71 -3.29
N LEU A 28 -6.39 -2.60 -4.23
CA LEU A 28 -7.62 -3.42 -4.21
C LEU A 28 -7.64 -4.36 -2.99
N LEU A 29 -6.51 -5.01 -2.69
CA LEU A 29 -6.36 -5.85 -1.50
C LEU A 29 -6.62 -5.06 -0.20
N LEU A 30 -6.03 -3.86 -0.08
CA LEU A 30 -6.23 -3.01 1.09
C LEU A 30 -7.69 -2.55 1.25
N ALA A 31 -8.38 -2.30 0.14
CA ALA A 31 -9.81 -1.99 0.15
C ALA A 31 -10.64 -3.19 0.65
N ASP A 32 -10.34 -4.40 0.17
CA ASP A 32 -11.00 -5.63 0.64
C ASP A 32 -10.74 -5.90 2.12
N VAL A 33 -9.49 -5.81 2.57
CA VAL A 33 -9.12 -5.94 3.99
C VAL A 33 -9.90 -4.94 4.85
N SER A 34 -10.00 -3.69 4.40
CA SER A 34 -10.73 -2.64 5.13
C SER A 34 -12.25 -2.85 5.13
N ALA A 35 -12.82 -3.49 4.11
CA ALA A 35 -14.23 -3.90 4.12
C ALA A 35 -14.46 -5.05 5.12
N ARG A 36 -13.57 -6.06 5.10
CA ARG A 36 -13.66 -7.22 6.01
C ARG A 36 -13.49 -6.84 7.47
N GLU A 37 -12.55 -5.96 7.80
CA GLU A 37 -12.36 -5.50 9.18
C GLU A 37 -13.61 -4.78 9.73
N ARG A 38 -14.26 -3.93 8.92
CA ARG A 38 -15.51 -3.28 9.31
C ARG A 38 -16.61 -4.31 9.60
N ALA A 39 -16.75 -5.30 8.72
CA ALA A 39 -17.71 -6.39 8.92
C ALA A 39 -17.41 -7.21 10.18
N LEU A 40 -16.14 -7.49 10.48
CA LEU A 40 -15.74 -8.18 11.72
C LEU A 40 -16.08 -7.36 12.96
N GLU A 41 -15.88 -6.04 12.94
CA GLU A 41 -16.23 -5.19 14.09
C GLU A 41 -17.74 -5.17 14.34
N ASP A 42 -18.55 -5.12 13.28
CA ASP A 42 -20.01 -5.21 13.41
C ASP A 42 -20.46 -6.58 13.97
N GLN A 43 -19.83 -7.67 13.53
CA GLN A 43 -20.07 -9.01 14.09
C GLN A 43 -19.64 -9.09 15.55
N ARG A 44 -18.47 -8.55 15.89
CA ARG A 44 -17.94 -8.53 17.26
C ARG A 44 -18.86 -7.76 18.20
N ARG A 45 -19.38 -6.60 17.77
CA ARG A 45 -20.40 -5.84 18.52
C ARG A 45 -21.65 -6.69 18.76
N THR A 46 -22.17 -7.33 17.72
CA THR A 46 -23.36 -8.20 17.81
C THR A 46 -23.16 -9.35 18.80
N PHE A 47 -22.03 -10.06 18.74
CA PHE A 47 -21.76 -11.16 19.66
C PHE A 47 -21.52 -10.71 21.10
N ARG A 48 -20.90 -9.54 21.33
CA ARG A 48 -20.79 -8.96 22.67
C ARG A 48 -22.16 -8.61 23.25
N GLU A 49 -23.05 -8.05 22.44
CA GLU A 49 -24.43 -7.79 22.85
C GLU A 49 -25.18 -9.09 23.17
N GLN A 50 -25.03 -10.13 22.34
CA GLN A 50 -25.62 -11.45 22.60
C GLN A 50 -25.09 -12.07 23.90
N HIS A 51 -23.77 -12.01 24.13
CA HIS A 51 -23.15 -12.48 25.36
C HIS A 51 -23.77 -11.80 26.59
N ASN A 52 -23.90 -10.47 26.55
CA ASN A 52 -24.51 -9.72 27.66
C ASN A 52 -25.99 -10.06 27.86
N LYS A 53 -26.75 -10.26 26.77
CA LYS A 53 -28.15 -10.69 26.84
C LYS A 53 -28.29 -12.07 27.47
N LEU A 54 -27.40 -13.01 27.15
CA LEU A 54 -27.39 -14.35 27.75
C LEU A 54 -27.10 -14.30 29.25
N ILE A 55 -26.18 -13.44 29.69
CA ILE A 55 -25.95 -13.21 31.13
C ILE A 55 -27.22 -12.70 31.80
N THR A 56 -27.88 -11.68 31.24
CA THR A 56 -29.15 -11.19 31.78
C THR A 56 -30.24 -12.27 31.79
N PHE A 57 -30.31 -13.07 30.73
CA PHE A 57 -31.26 -14.17 30.61
C PHE A 57 -31.04 -15.27 31.67
N SER A 58 -29.80 -15.52 32.11
CA SER A 58 -29.54 -16.47 33.20
C SER A 58 -30.17 -16.07 34.54
N MET A 59 -30.42 -14.77 34.76
CA MET A 59 -30.97 -14.25 36.01
C MET A 59 -32.50 -14.16 36.00
N TYR A 60 -33.10 -13.93 34.83
CA TYR A 60 -34.53 -13.60 34.71
C TYR A 60 -35.32 -14.53 33.78
N GLY A 61 -34.65 -15.46 33.09
CA GLY A 61 -35.26 -16.37 32.14
C GLY A 61 -35.51 -17.77 32.71
N ASP A 62 -36.45 -18.50 32.12
CA ASP A 62 -36.81 -19.88 32.47
C ASP A 62 -35.83 -20.95 31.92
N SER A 63 -34.55 -20.61 31.77
CA SER A 63 -33.52 -21.52 31.28
C SER A 63 -32.68 -22.09 32.40
N THR A 64 -32.19 -23.33 32.22
CA THR A 64 -31.20 -23.90 33.14
C THR A 64 -29.86 -23.20 32.97
N LEU A 65 -29.08 -23.14 34.06
CA LEU A 65 -27.72 -22.59 34.02
C LEU A 65 -26.85 -23.32 32.98
N ASP A 66 -26.94 -24.64 32.89
CA ASP A 66 -26.18 -25.45 31.92
C ASP A 66 -26.49 -25.04 30.47
N SER A 67 -27.76 -24.75 30.16
CA SER A 67 -28.17 -24.29 28.83
C SER A 67 -27.57 -22.91 28.52
N VAL A 68 -27.56 -21.99 29.50
CA VAL A 68 -26.96 -20.67 29.30
C VAL A 68 -25.44 -20.76 29.16
N LEU A 69 -24.77 -21.59 29.95
CA LEU A 69 -23.32 -21.80 29.86
C LEU A 69 -22.92 -22.37 28.50
N ALA A 70 -23.69 -23.32 27.94
CA ALA A 70 -23.46 -23.82 26.60
C ALA A 70 -23.57 -22.71 25.54
N MET A 71 -24.63 -21.89 25.59
CA MET A 71 -24.81 -20.77 24.67
C MET A 71 -23.71 -19.70 24.82
N LEU A 72 -23.27 -19.41 26.05
CA LEU A 72 -22.16 -18.49 26.31
C LEU A 72 -20.84 -19.03 25.73
N GLY A 73 -20.59 -20.33 25.86
CA GLY A 73 -19.44 -21.01 25.25
C GLY A 73 -19.40 -20.82 23.73
N ASP A 74 -20.50 -21.07 23.05
CA ASP A 74 -20.61 -20.89 21.59
C ASP A 74 -20.34 -19.45 21.16
N VAL A 75 -20.88 -18.46 21.91
CA VAL A 75 -20.64 -17.03 21.62
C VAL A 75 -19.18 -16.65 21.86
N GLN A 76 -18.55 -17.18 22.91
CA GLN A 76 -17.14 -16.93 23.22
C GLN A 76 -16.21 -17.54 22.17
N GLU A 77 -16.49 -18.75 21.70
CA GLU A 77 -15.73 -19.39 20.63
C GLU A 77 -15.77 -18.54 19.34
N ARG A 78 -16.96 -18.06 18.97
CA ARG A 78 -17.12 -17.16 17.83
C ARG A 78 -16.34 -15.85 18.00
N LEU A 79 -16.40 -15.23 19.18
CA LEU A 79 -15.62 -14.02 19.48
C LEU A 79 -14.11 -14.25 19.35
N SER A 80 -13.61 -15.36 19.89
CA SER A 80 -12.20 -15.75 19.76
C SER A 80 -11.77 -15.92 18.29
N HIS A 81 -12.61 -16.59 17.48
CA HIS A 81 -12.36 -16.73 16.05
C HIS A 81 -12.32 -15.38 15.31
N LEU A 82 -13.23 -14.46 15.64
CA LEU A 82 -13.23 -13.10 15.07
C LEU A 82 -11.95 -12.34 15.44
N ASP A 83 -11.45 -12.50 16.67
CA ASP A 83 -10.21 -11.86 17.12
C ASP A 83 -8.98 -12.40 16.39
N GLY A 84 -8.86 -13.72 16.22
CA GLY A 84 -7.79 -14.33 15.43
C GLY A 84 -7.81 -13.89 13.96
N THR A 85 -9.01 -13.78 13.37
CA THR A 85 -9.18 -13.28 12.01
C THR A 85 -8.77 -11.81 11.90
N SER A 86 -9.17 -10.99 12.87
CA SER A 86 -8.84 -9.56 12.94
C SER A 86 -7.32 -9.33 13.05
N GLN A 87 -6.62 -10.11 13.87
CA GLN A 87 -5.16 -10.06 13.97
C GLN A 87 -4.48 -10.42 12.65
N SER A 88 -4.99 -11.45 11.97
CA SER A 88 -4.49 -11.89 10.66
C SER A 88 -4.67 -10.81 9.59
N LEU A 89 -5.85 -10.17 9.53
CA LEU A 89 -6.12 -9.06 8.62
C LEU A 89 -5.22 -7.85 8.90
N ALA A 90 -5.00 -7.51 10.17
CA ALA A 90 -4.11 -6.42 10.55
C ALA A 90 -2.66 -6.68 10.12
N ALA A 91 -2.17 -7.92 10.24
CA ALA A 91 -0.85 -8.30 9.77
C ALA A 91 -0.75 -8.21 8.23
N ILE A 92 -1.77 -8.67 7.50
CA ILE A 92 -1.84 -8.57 6.04
C ILE A 92 -1.85 -7.10 5.60
N ARG A 93 -2.70 -6.26 6.19
CA ARG A 93 -2.75 -4.81 5.93
C ARG A 93 -1.36 -4.21 6.08
N LYS A 94 -0.74 -4.41 7.24
CA LYS A 94 0.58 -3.83 7.55
C LYS A 94 1.63 -4.25 6.53
N ARG A 95 1.60 -5.51 6.06
CA ARG A 95 2.53 -5.97 5.03
C ARG A 95 2.24 -5.34 3.67
N ALA A 96 0.97 -5.27 3.27
CA ALA A 96 0.55 -4.67 2.01
C ALA A 96 0.84 -3.16 1.95
N GLU A 97 0.70 -2.43 3.06
CA GLU A 97 1.03 -1.00 3.16
C GLU A 97 2.53 -0.75 2.97
N ILE A 98 3.38 -1.54 3.63
CA ILE A 98 4.84 -1.44 3.49
C ILE A 98 5.27 -1.70 2.04
N GLU A 99 4.71 -2.75 1.42
CA GLU A 99 5.00 -3.08 0.02
C GLU A 99 4.52 -1.97 -0.92
N LEU A 100 3.32 -1.45 -0.71
CA LEU A 100 2.75 -0.37 -1.51
C LEU A 100 3.64 0.89 -1.43
N GLU A 101 4.06 1.28 -0.23
CA GLU A 101 4.97 2.40 -0.01
C GLU A 101 6.30 2.21 -0.78
N SER A 102 6.91 1.03 -0.65
CA SER A 102 8.15 0.68 -1.35
C SER A 102 8.03 0.80 -2.88
N LEU A 103 6.94 0.27 -3.44
CA LEU A 103 6.68 0.34 -4.89
C LEU A 103 6.40 1.77 -5.36
N GLN A 104 5.69 2.57 -4.57
CA GLN A 104 5.43 3.98 -4.89
C GLN A 104 6.71 4.81 -4.88
N LEU A 105 7.60 4.59 -3.91
CA LEU A 105 8.91 5.23 -3.87
C LEU A 105 9.76 4.84 -5.08
N THR A 106 9.82 3.55 -5.39
CA THR A 106 10.56 3.02 -6.54
C THR A 106 10.05 3.61 -7.85
N LYS A 107 8.73 3.65 -8.02
CA LYS A 107 8.08 4.27 -9.18
C LYS A 107 8.47 5.76 -9.30
N GLY A 108 8.32 6.53 -8.23
CA GLY A 108 8.61 7.96 -8.23
C GLY A 108 10.08 8.27 -8.54
N ILE A 109 11.02 7.45 -8.04
CA ILE A 109 12.44 7.57 -8.38
C ILE A 109 12.67 7.35 -9.88
N GLU A 110 12.07 6.31 -10.46
CA GLU A 110 12.26 5.99 -11.87
C GLU A 110 11.63 7.06 -12.78
N GLU A 111 10.44 7.56 -12.45
CA GLU A 111 9.81 8.68 -13.15
C GLU A 111 10.66 9.95 -13.08
N ALA A 112 11.19 10.29 -11.89
CA ALA A 112 12.07 11.43 -11.72
C ALA A 112 13.39 11.28 -12.51
N LYS A 113 13.96 10.06 -12.59
CA LYS A 113 15.14 9.78 -13.42
C LYS A 113 14.86 9.98 -14.90
N ILE A 114 13.70 9.55 -15.40
CA ILE A 114 13.29 9.75 -16.80
C ILE A 114 13.17 11.25 -17.10
N LEU A 115 12.50 12.01 -16.22
CA LEU A 115 12.38 13.47 -16.36
C LEU A 115 13.74 14.17 -16.32
N LEU A 116 14.61 13.76 -15.40
CA LEU A 116 15.97 14.29 -15.27
C LEU A 116 16.80 14.04 -16.54
N GLN A 117 16.70 12.85 -17.13
CA GLN A 117 17.35 12.54 -18.40
C GLN A 117 16.80 13.40 -19.55
N ALA A 118 15.49 13.60 -19.61
CA ALA A 118 14.86 14.46 -20.61
C ALA A 118 15.32 15.93 -20.49
N LEU A 119 15.37 16.47 -19.27
CA LEU A 119 15.85 17.84 -19.02
C LEU A 119 17.33 18.01 -19.34
N ARG A 120 18.18 17.03 -18.98
CA ARG A 120 19.60 17.04 -19.35
C ARG A 120 19.80 16.97 -20.86
N ALA A 121 18.99 16.18 -21.57
CA ALA A 121 19.03 16.13 -23.02
C ALA A 121 18.62 17.46 -23.67
N LYS A 122 17.60 18.14 -23.11
CA LYS A 122 17.23 19.49 -23.53
C LYS A 122 18.33 20.52 -23.27
N GLN A 123 18.97 20.46 -22.11
CA GLN A 123 20.08 21.36 -21.75
C GLN A 123 21.30 21.20 -22.68
N ALA A 124 21.58 19.97 -23.11
CA ALA A 124 22.69 19.67 -24.02
C ALA A 124 22.37 19.95 -25.50
N GLY A 125 21.09 20.13 -25.84
CA GLY A 125 20.64 20.43 -27.19
C GLY A 125 20.75 21.92 -27.54
N PRO A 126 20.52 22.28 -28.82
CA PRO A 126 20.36 23.68 -29.21
C PRO A 126 19.18 24.28 -28.45
N PHE A 127 19.38 25.44 -27.82
CA PHE A 127 18.31 26.17 -27.16
C PHE A 127 17.34 26.73 -28.22
N ASP A 128 16.07 26.33 -28.14
CA ASP A 128 15.00 26.96 -28.92
C ASP A 128 14.37 28.07 -28.09
N PRO A 129 14.38 29.35 -28.51
CA PRO A 129 13.69 30.42 -27.79
C PRO A 129 12.16 30.22 -27.69
N ALA A 130 11.57 29.26 -28.43
CA ALA A 130 10.20 28.81 -28.25
C ALA A 130 10.03 27.73 -27.14
N ASP A 131 11.12 27.28 -26.51
CA ASP A 131 11.04 26.33 -25.40
C ASP A 131 10.30 26.93 -24.21
N ALA A 132 9.45 26.10 -23.59
CA ALA A 132 8.64 26.48 -22.44
C ALA A 132 9.45 26.79 -21.17
N LEU A 133 10.75 26.45 -21.14
CA LEU A 133 11.64 26.68 -20.01
C LEU A 133 12.95 27.29 -20.50
N THR A 134 13.40 28.34 -19.81
CA THR A 134 14.73 28.91 -20.01
C THR A 134 15.83 27.96 -19.53
N PRO A 135 17.09 28.12 -19.99
CA PRO A 135 18.20 27.28 -19.55
C PRO A 135 18.42 27.33 -18.03
N ALA A 136 18.16 28.48 -17.40
CA ALA A 136 18.25 28.66 -15.96
C ALA A 136 17.15 27.86 -15.21
N GLU A 137 15.92 27.86 -15.73
CA GLU A 137 14.82 27.08 -15.17
C GLU A 137 15.04 25.57 -15.34
N ILE A 138 15.58 25.15 -16.49
CA ILE A 138 15.97 23.75 -16.72
C ILE A 138 17.03 23.32 -15.69
N GLN A 139 18.04 24.15 -15.43
CA GLN A 139 19.07 23.85 -14.44
C GLN A 139 18.50 23.81 -13.01
N ALA A 140 17.60 24.73 -12.66
CA ALA A 140 16.93 24.71 -11.36
C ALA A 140 16.10 23.44 -11.15
N GLU A 141 15.37 23.01 -12.19
CA GLU A 141 14.56 21.79 -12.14
C GLU A 141 15.41 20.52 -12.06
N ILE A 142 16.56 20.47 -12.74
CA ILE A 142 17.55 19.39 -12.63
C ILE A 142 18.02 19.25 -11.18
N VAL A 143 18.40 20.34 -10.53
CA VAL A 143 18.86 20.34 -9.12
C VAL A 143 17.73 19.89 -8.20
N ARG A 144 16.51 20.39 -8.42
CA ARG A 144 15.32 20.01 -7.65
C ARG A 144 15.04 18.50 -7.74
N LEU A 145 15.05 17.94 -8.96
CA LEU A 145 14.83 16.52 -9.19
C LEU A 145 15.93 15.65 -8.59
N GLN A 146 17.19 16.11 -8.63
CA GLN A 146 18.29 15.40 -7.97
C GLN A 146 18.11 15.31 -6.45
N SER A 147 17.68 16.40 -5.79
CA SER A 147 17.36 16.39 -4.36
C SER A 147 16.23 15.40 -4.07
N LEU A 148 15.14 15.48 -4.84
CA LEU A 148 13.98 14.59 -4.69
C LEU A 148 14.35 13.11 -4.85
N ILE A 149 15.19 12.77 -5.83
CA ILE A 149 15.66 11.40 -6.05
C ILE A 149 16.48 10.92 -4.85
N ASN A 150 17.38 11.75 -4.32
CA ASN A 150 18.21 11.39 -3.17
C ASN A 150 17.33 11.14 -1.92
N GLU A 151 16.43 12.06 -1.60
CA GLU A 151 15.51 11.93 -0.47
C GLU A 151 14.58 10.71 -0.60
N ALA A 152 14.04 10.47 -1.81
CA ALA A 152 13.22 9.30 -2.07
C ALA A 152 14.02 8.00 -1.97
N SER A 153 15.28 8.00 -2.41
CA SER A 153 16.18 6.83 -2.33
C SER A 153 16.55 6.50 -0.88
N GLU A 154 16.82 7.51 -0.04
CA GLU A 154 17.04 7.31 1.39
C GLU A 154 15.81 6.73 2.08
N ARG A 155 14.62 7.25 1.75
CA ARG A 155 13.36 6.69 2.28
C ARG A 155 13.15 5.26 1.82
N ALA A 156 13.38 4.95 0.55
CA ALA A 156 13.27 3.60 0.02
C ALA A 156 14.23 2.63 0.75
N ALA A 157 15.47 3.04 1.00
CA ALA A 157 16.44 2.25 1.75
C ALA A 157 15.95 1.92 3.17
N LYS A 158 15.39 2.90 3.89
CA LYS A 158 14.80 2.70 5.23
C LYS A 158 13.59 1.77 5.20
N THR A 159 12.72 1.90 4.20
CA THR A 159 11.53 1.04 4.05
C THR A 159 11.92 -0.41 3.75
N ILE A 160 12.94 -0.63 2.91
CA ILE A 160 13.50 -1.96 2.64
C ILE A 160 14.09 -2.57 3.91
N GLU A 161 14.92 -1.82 4.66
CA GLU A 161 15.50 -2.29 5.93
C GLU A 161 14.42 -2.72 6.94
N LYS A 162 13.33 -1.93 7.05
CA LYS A 162 12.16 -2.24 7.89
C LYS A 162 11.39 -3.47 7.39
N SER A 163 11.42 -3.75 6.09
CA SER A 163 10.80 -4.93 5.48
C SER A 163 11.62 -6.21 5.65
N THR A 164 12.95 -6.10 5.80
CA THR A 164 13.91 -7.23 5.87
C THR A 164 14.25 -7.66 7.30
N ARG A 165 14.17 -6.76 8.30
CA ARG A 165 14.43 -7.09 9.72
C ARG A 165 13.26 -7.82 10.43
N ARG A 166 12.42 -8.56 9.69
CA ARG A 166 11.24 -9.25 10.23
C ARG A 166 11.13 -10.67 9.76
#